data_AF-A0A3B9MYJ2-F1
#
_entry.id   AF-A0A3B9MYJ2-F1
#
_cell.length_a   1.000
_cell.length_b   1.000
_cell.length_c   1.000
_cell.angle_alpha   90.00
_cell.angle_beta   90.00
_cell.angle_gamma   90.00
#
_symmetry.space_group_name_H-M   'P 1'
#
loop_
_entity.id
_entity.type
_entity.pdbx_description
1 polymer ?
#
loop_
_entity_poly.entity_id
_entity_poly.type
_entity_poly.pdbx_seq_one_letter_code
_entity_poly.pdbx_strand_id
1 'polypeptide(L)'
;MKINKKLFKSFSIYSGSNLLNSLIPFLLLPILTRYLSAEEYGIVSMFQLLTFFTLPIMSVSGAAAVTRKYYEINDTAFKKYFFNSIIINLFNLILLFLCCYFCETWISRLTGFPRYWLYAVILYSLFFNIAELLLSLWRVHNNEFFYGLFRILRTLLDLVISLFFIISINLTWQGRILGQLISIVLFGVLALFILYKTNYLKWEIDKIDIKDILIYGFPLVFHSVGSFFIGFVDKLFIINLYGLSAMGVYSVGFQIGMVISLIQNSFNLAWVPWLFAQLKDGSFNKKKKIVRFTYLYFIFMIICALVLFYTKDLIFSILGKDFNGASQFVLWIALAFAFNGMYKMIVNYLFYSKDTKIIAVMTIITALLNVGLNYVLINKFGIIGAAQATCIAFFIQFILVFFISVRKFPMPWFSSIKIV
;
A
#
# COMPACT_ATOMS: atom_id res chain seq x y z
N MET A 1 -3.70 -25.73 -21.71
CA MET A 1 -4.51 -25.16 -20.61
C MET A 1 -5.33 -24.01 -21.17
N LYS A 2 -6.61 -24.22 -21.51
CA LYS A 2 -7.47 -23.15 -22.04
C LYS A 2 -7.78 -22.19 -20.88
N ILE A 3 -7.04 -21.09 -20.77
CA ILE A 3 -7.39 -20.00 -19.86
C ILE A 3 -8.78 -19.53 -20.27
N ASN A 4 -9.74 -19.63 -19.34
CA ASN A 4 -11.13 -19.23 -19.59
C ASN A 4 -11.13 -17.75 -19.99
N LYS A 5 -11.64 -17.41 -21.19
CA LYS A 5 -11.63 -16.04 -21.74
C LYS A 5 -12.19 -15.02 -20.74
N LYS A 6 -13.17 -15.43 -19.92
CA LYS A 6 -13.75 -14.61 -18.84
C LYS A 6 -12.73 -14.26 -17.75
N LEU A 7 -11.96 -15.24 -17.26
CA LEU A 7 -10.91 -15.01 -16.25
C LEU A 7 -9.82 -14.07 -16.76
N PHE A 8 -9.39 -14.23 -18.02
CA PHE A 8 -8.38 -13.36 -18.61
C PHE A 8 -8.87 -11.92 -18.76
N LYS A 9 -10.14 -11.73 -19.16
CA LYS A 9 -10.78 -10.41 -19.26
C LYS A 9 -10.85 -9.72 -17.90
N SER A 10 -11.36 -10.40 -16.88
CA SER A 10 -11.47 -9.83 -15.53
C SER A 10 -10.09 -9.50 -14.95
N PHE A 11 -9.10 -10.39 -15.11
CA PHE A 11 -7.71 -10.13 -14.70
C PHE A 11 -7.12 -8.90 -15.40
N SER A 12 -7.33 -8.77 -16.70
CA SER A 12 -6.81 -7.65 -17.49
C SER A 12 -7.42 -6.32 -17.07
N ILE A 13 -8.73 -6.29 -16.82
CA ILE A 13 -9.43 -5.07 -16.37
C ILE A 13 -8.94 -4.67 -14.96
N TYR A 14 -8.92 -5.59 -14.01
CA TYR A 14 -8.43 -5.28 -12.65
C TYR A 14 -6.97 -4.82 -12.65
N SER A 15 -6.10 -5.53 -13.38
CA SER A 15 -4.67 -5.20 -13.46
C SER A 15 -4.44 -3.87 -14.16
N GLY A 16 -5.12 -3.63 -15.28
CA GLY A 16 -5.04 -2.37 -16.02
C GLY A 16 -5.53 -1.19 -15.19
N SER A 17 -6.68 -1.32 -14.52
CA SER A 17 -7.18 -0.27 -13.62
C SER A 17 -6.23 -0.04 -12.44
N ASN A 18 -5.68 -1.09 -11.83
CA ASN A 18 -4.68 -0.94 -10.76
C ASN A 18 -3.43 -0.19 -11.24
N LEU A 19 -2.88 -0.59 -12.38
CA LEU A 19 -1.72 0.05 -12.98
C LEU A 19 -1.96 1.53 -13.26
N LEU A 20 -3.07 1.85 -13.94
CA LEU A 20 -3.43 3.25 -14.24
C LEU A 20 -3.58 4.07 -12.95
N ASN A 21 -4.27 3.54 -11.94
CA ASN A 21 -4.43 4.23 -10.66
C ASN A 21 -3.09 4.46 -9.95
N SER A 22 -2.15 3.53 -10.06
CA SER A 22 -0.82 3.67 -9.48
C SER A 22 0.10 4.61 -10.28
N LEU A 23 -0.12 4.77 -11.59
CA LEU A 23 0.67 5.66 -12.44
C LEU A 23 0.28 7.14 -12.28
N ILE A 24 -0.98 7.45 -12.03
CA ILE A 24 -1.45 8.84 -11.95
C ILE A 24 -0.68 9.68 -10.90
N PRO A 25 -0.43 9.21 -9.65
CA PRO A 25 0.39 9.95 -8.70
C PRO A 25 1.81 10.24 -9.17
N PHE A 26 2.40 9.38 -10.02
CA PHE A 26 3.71 9.62 -10.63
C PHE A 26 3.64 10.68 -11.71
N LEU A 27 2.59 10.67 -12.54
CA LEU A 27 2.37 11.69 -13.57
C LEU A 27 2.08 13.07 -12.96
N LEU A 28 1.52 13.11 -11.76
CA LEU A 28 1.30 14.34 -11.01
C LEU A 28 2.58 14.91 -10.39
N LEU A 29 3.60 14.08 -10.16
CA LEU A 29 4.80 14.47 -9.42
C LEU A 29 5.54 15.69 -10.04
N PRO A 30 5.76 15.78 -11.36
CA PRO A 30 6.40 16.96 -11.96
C PRO A 30 5.59 18.25 -11.80
N ILE A 31 4.26 18.15 -11.79
CA ILE A 31 3.39 19.30 -11.59
C ILE A 31 3.47 19.72 -10.12
N LEU A 32 3.23 18.79 -9.19
CA LEU A 32 3.23 19.09 -7.76
C LEU A 32 4.57 19.67 -7.30
N THR A 33 5.69 19.12 -7.74
CA THR A 33 7.03 19.62 -7.35
C THR A 33 7.39 20.99 -7.93
N ARG A 34 6.67 21.48 -8.96
CA ARG A 34 6.87 22.82 -9.51
C ARG A 34 6.03 23.88 -8.82
N TYR A 35 4.87 23.50 -8.29
CA TYR A 35 3.94 24.42 -7.63
C TYR A 35 4.05 24.41 -6.10
N LEU A 36 4.55 23.33 -5.51
CA LEU A 36 4.75 23.21 -4.07
C LEU A 36 6.24 23.26 -3.76
N SER A 37 6.59 24.01 -2.72
CA SER A 37 7.90 23.92 -2.09
C SER A 37 8.13 22.57 -1.41
N ALA A 38 9.38 22.26 -1.07
CA ALA A 38 9.72 21.03 -0.35
C ALA A 38 8.97 20.89 0.98
N GLU A 39 8.79 21.97 1.74
CA GLU A 39 8.05 21.94 3.01
C GLU A 39 6.57 21.60 2.81
N GLU A 40 5.92 22.23 1.84
CA GLU A 40 4.51 22.03 1.52
C GLU A 40 4.26 20.61 1.00
N TYR A 41 5.17 20.09 0.17
CA TYR A 41 5.13 18.70 -0.25
C TYR A 41 5.36 17.73 0.92
N GLY A 42 6.16 18.13 1.91
CA GLY A 42 6.32 17.42 3.18
C GLY A 42 4.99 17.30 3.94
N ILE A 43 4.19 18.37 3.99
CA ILE A 43 2.85 18.36 4.60
C ILE A 43 1.91 17.39 3.85
N VAL A 44 1.90 17.44 2.51
CA VAL A 44 1.11 16.50 1.69
C VAL A 44 1.52 15.05 1.94
N SER A 45 2.83 14.79 2.02
CA SER A 45 3.37 13.46 2.28
C SER A 45 3.03 12.98 3.69
N MET A 46 2.99 13.89 4.67
CA MET A 46 2.55 13.56 6.04
C MET A 46 1.06 13.25 6.11
N PHE A 47 0.21 13.96 5.36
CA PHE A 47 -1.20 13.62 5.22
C PHE A 47 -1.39 12.18 4.69
N GLN A 48 -0.61 11.78 3.68
CA GLN A 48 -0.63 10.41 3.15
C GLN A 48 -0.17 9.37 4.17
N LEU A 49 0.85 9.69 4.96
CA LEU A 49 1.33 8.83 6.04
C LEU A 49 0.24 8.64 7.12
N LEU A 50 -0.37 9.74 7.57
CA LEU A 50 -1.43 9.71 8.58
C LEU A 50 -2.65 8.94 8.09
N THR A 51 -3.08 9.14 6.83
CA THR A 51 -4.16 8.35 6.24
C THR A 51 -3.81 6.87 6.13
N PHE A 52 -2.59 6.51 5.74
CA PHE A 52 -2.15 5.12 5.67
C PHE A 52 -2.17 4.44 7.05
N PHE A 53 -1.88 5.18 8.13
CA PHE A 53 -2.00 4.70 9.51
C PHE A 53 -3.45 4.50 9.96
N THR A 54 -4.34 5.46 9.65
CA THR A 54 -5.73 5.45 10.15
C THR A 54 -6.64 4.51 9.37
N LEU A 55 -6.37 4.24 8.10
CA LEU A 55 -7.21 3.41 7.24
C LEU A 55 -7.45 1.99 7.77
N PRO A 56 -6.42 1.21 8.18
CA PRO A 56 -6.63 -0.11 8.76
C PRO A 56 -7.48 -0.08 10.04
N ILE A 57 -7.27 0.93 10.89
CA ILE A 57 -8.00 1.11 12.16
C ILE A 57 -9.47 1.41 11.88
N MET A 58 -9.75 2.33 10.95
CA MET A 58 -11.11 2.68 10.55
C MET A 58 -11.87 1.46 10.04
N SER A 59 -11.23 0.65 9.20
CA SER A 59 -11.86 -0.48 8.51
C SER A 59 -12.01 -1.75 9.34
N VAL A 60 -11.09 -2.01 10.28
CA VAL A 60 -10.85 -3.31 10.92
C VAL A 60 -10.92 -4.45 9.90
N SER A 61 -10.35 -4.25 8.70
CA SER A 61 -10.39 -5.20 7.57
C SER A 61 -11.80 -5.63 7.12
N GLY A 62 -12.81 -4.77 7.28
CA GLY A 62 -14.20 -5.03 6.90
C GLY A 62 -14.35 -5.52 5.46
N ALA A 63 -13.65 -4.92 4.49
CA ALA A 63 -13.68 -5.37 3.09
C ALA A 63 -13.19 -6.82 2.91
N ALA A 64 -12.17 -7.24 3.68
CA ALA A 64 -11.67 -8.62 3.64
C ALA A 64 -12.63 -9.59 4.34
N ALA A 65 -13.23 -9.17 5.46
CA ALA A 65 -14.24 -9.94 6.19
C ALA A 65 -15.48 -10.19 5.31
N VAL A 66 -16.00 -9.13 4.67
CA VAL A 66 -17.10 -9.19 3.70
C VAL A 66 -16.76 -10.13 2.55
N THR A 67 -15.57 -10.00 1.96
CA THR A 67 -15.14 -10.86 0.85
C THR A 67 -15.13 -12.33 1.24
N ARG A 68 -14.67 -12.66 2.45
CA ARG A 68 -14.70 -14.03 2.99
C ARG A 68 -16.15 -14.50 3.20
N LYS A 69 -16.94 -13.70 3.91
CA LYS A 69 -18.28 -14.10 4.37
C LYS A 69 -19.26 -14.31 3.22
N TYR A 70 -19.09 -13.58 2.11
CA TYR A 70 -19.93 -13.71 0.92
C TYR A 70 -20.10 -15.16 0.43
N TYR A 71 -19.07 -16.00 0.56
CA TYR A 71 -19.11 -17.39 0.09
C TYR A 71 -19.65 -18.40 1.12
N GLU A 72 -19.97 -17.94 2.34
CA GLU A 72 -20.39 -18.81 3.45
C GLU A 72 -21.89 -18.69 3.77
N ILE A 73 -22.53 -17.57 3.40
CA ILE A 73 -23.89 -17.25 3.82
C ILE A 73 -24.76 -16.83 2.64
N ASN A 74 -26.08 -16.89 2.83
CA ASN A 74 -27.04 -16.46 1.82
C ASN A 74 -27.08 -14.92 1.68
N ASP A 75 -27.70 -14.43 0.60
CA ASP A 75 -27.74 -13.00 0.27
C ASP A 75 -28.36 -12.12 1.37
N THR A 76 -29.38 -12.62 2.07
CA THR A 76 -30.04 -11.86 3.15
C THR A 76 -29.12 -11.69 4.36
N ALA A 77 -28.50 -12.77 4.84
CA ALA A 77 -27.51 -12.69 5.91
C ALA A 77 -26.27 -11.90 5.47
N PHE A 78 -25.87 -11.97 4.20
CA PHE A 78 -24.74 -11.21 3.67
C PHE A 78 -24.97 -9.70 3.72
N LYS A 79 -26.16 -9.22 3.31
CA LYS A 79 -26.52 -7.79 3.42
C LYS A 79 -26.48 -7.29 4.86
N LYS A 80 -27.00 -8.10 5.79
CA LYS A 80 -26.92 -7.83 7.23
C LYS A 80 -25.47 -7.76 7.73
N TYR A 81 -24.63 -8.75 7.38
CA TYR A 81 -23.21 -8.76 7.72
C TYR A 81 -22.46 -7.54 7.16
N PHE A 82 -22.75 -7.17 5.91
CA PHE A 82 -22.20 -6.00 5.25
C PHE A 82 -22.58 -4.70 5.98
N PHE A 83 -23.85 -4.56 6.37
CA PHE A 83 -24.30 -3.42 7.16
C PHE A 83 -23.58 -3.33 8.52
N ASN A 84 -23.40 -4.44 9.22
CA ASN A 84 -22.65 -4.49 10.48
C ASN A 84 -21.18 -4.06 10.30
N SER A 85 -20.58 -4.30 9.12
CA SER A 85 -19.24 -3.77 8.80
C SER A 85 -19.22 -2.24 8.70
N ILE A 86 -20.30 -1.61 8.20
CA ILE A 86 -20.45 -0.14 8.18
C ILE A 86 -20.64 0.41 9.59
N ILE A 87 -21.41 -0.28 10.45
CA ILE A 87 -21.60 0.12 11.84
C ILE A 87 -20.26 0.15 12.60
N ILE A 88 -19.37 -0.82 12.36
CA ILE A 88 -18.02 -0.81 12.94
C ILE A 88 -17.24 0.43 12.48
N ASN A 89 -17.31 0.81 11.20
CA ASN A 89 -16.66 2.02 10.71
C ASN A 89 -17.21 3.30 11.40
N LEU A 90 -18.53 3.38 11.64
CA LEU A 90 -19.14 4.51 12.36
C LEU A 90 -18.71 4.56 13.84
N PHE A 91 -18.56 3.40 14.49
CA PHE A 91 -18.00 3.35 15.84
C PHE A 91 -16.54 3.82 15.85
N ASN A 92 -15.72 3.33 14.91
CA ASN A 92 -14.32 3.73 14.78
C ASN A 92 -14.17 5.21 14.41
N LEU A 93 -15.12 5.78 13.67
CA LEU A 93 -15.17 7.21 13.40
C LEU A 93 -15.20 8.00 14.70
N ILE A 94 -16.14 7.68 15.60
CA ILE A 94 -16.28 8.34 16.90
C ILE A 94 -15.00 8.15 17.72
N LEU A 95 -14.47 6.92 17.77
CA LEU A 95 -13.25 6.62 18.50
C LEU A 95 -12.05 7.44 17.98
N LEU A 96 -11.85 7.49 16.67
CA LEU A 96 -10.75 8.25 16.06
C LEU A 96 -10.92 9.76 16.23
N PHE A 97 -12.15 10.28 16.16
CA PHE A 97 -12.43 11.68 16.48
C PHE A 97 -12.10 12.01 17.93
N LEU A 98 -12.49 11.16 18.89
CA LEU A 98 -12.17 11.34 20.30
C LEU A 98 -10.65 11.27 20.53
N CYS A 99 -9.97 10.25 19.99
CA CYS A 99 -8.53 10.14 20.08
C CYS A 99 -7.83 11.37 19.48
N CYS A 100 -8.30 11.87 18.33
CA CYS A 100 -7.76 13.08 17.74
C CYS A 100 -8.01 14.30 18.62
N TYR A 101 -9.22 14.49 19.15
CA TYR A 101 -9.55 15.61 20.02
C TYR A 101 -8.63 15.69 21.26
N PHE A 102 -8.34 14.54 21.89
CA PHE A 102 -7.44 14.51 23.07
C PHE A 102 -5.96 14.57 22.71
N CYS A 103 -5.55 14.11 21.52
CA CYS A 103 -4.14 13.96 21.15
C CYS A 103 -3.67 14.92 20.04
N GLU A 104 -4.52 15.80 19.50
CA GLU A 104 -4.21 16.60 18.30
C GLU A 104 -2.97 17.49 18.45
N THR A 105 -2.74 18.07 19.63
CA THR A 105 -1.53 18.87 19.91
C THR A 105 -0.28 17.99 19.87
N TRP A 106 -0.34 16.80 20.46
CA TRP A 106 0.77 15.86 20.46
C TRP A 106 1.06 15.32 19.07
N ILE A 107 0.02 14.91 18.34
CA ILE A 107 0.12 14.44 16.96
C ILE A 107 0.69 15.54 16.06
N SER A 108 0.18 16.77 16.16
CA SER A 108 0.68 17.90 15.36
C SER A 108 2.16 18.18 15.63
N ARG A 109 2.60 18.11 16.89
CA ARG A 109 4.00 18.32 17.24
C ARG A 109 4.90 17.19 16.74
N LEU A 110 4.47 15.94 16.90
CA LEU A 110 5.23 14.77 16.46
C LEU A 110 5.36 14.68 14.95
N THR A 111 4.33 15.12 14.22
CA THR A 111 4.22 14.94 12.77
C THR A 111 4.39 16.24 11.98
N GLY A 112 4.60 17.39 12.64
CA GLY A 112 4.59 18.70 12.00
C GLY A 112 3.32 19.02 11.21
N PHE A 113 2.28 18.18 11.26
CA PHE A 113 1.08 18.34 10.46
C PHE A 113 0.12 19.32 11.13
N PRO A 114 -0.55 20.21 10.38
CA PRO A 114 -1.44 21.21 10.98
C PRO A 114 -2.60 20.59 11.77
N ARG A 115 -2.73 20.99 13.04
CA ARG A 115 -3.72 20.48 14.01
C ARG A 115 -5.13 20.36 13.43
N TYR A 116 -5.67 21.43 12.87
CA TYR A 116 -7.04 21.46 12.32
C TYR A 116 -7.24 20.52 11.13
N TRP A 117 -6.19 20.18 10.39
CA TRP A 117 -6.28 19.29 9.25
C TRP A 117 -6.26 17.81 9.64
N LEU A 118 -5.98 17.46 10.91
CA LEU A 118 -6.06 16.08 11.38
C LEU A 118 -7.47 15.50 11.21
N TYR A 119 -8.51 16.32 11.36
CA TYR A 119 -9.88 15.90 11.11
C TYR A 119 -10.16 15.55 9.63
N ALA A 120 -9.43 16.16 8.69
CA ALA A 120 -9.51 15.80 7.28
C ALA A 120 -8.96 14.39 7.02
N VAL A 121 -7.96 13.93 7.79
CA VAL A 121 -7.44 12.54 7.72
C VAL A 121 -8.52 11.54 8.11
N ILE A 122 -9.27 11.83 9.17
CA ILE A 122 -10.34 10.96 9.67
C ILE A 122 -11.49 10.91 8.66
N LEU A 123 -11.90 12.08 8.16
CA LEU A 123 -12.96 12.19 7.16
C LEU A 123 -12.58 11.46 5.85
N TYR A 124 -11.36 11.66 5.37
CA TYR A 124 -10.80 10.92 4.24
C TYR A 124 -10.89 9.42 4.48
N SER A 125 -10.44 8.96 5.66
CA SER A 125 -10.39 7.53 6.01
C SER A 125 -11.78 6.89 6.04
N LEU A 126 -12.80 7.60 6.53
CA LEU A 126 -14.18 7.13 6.54
C LEU A 126 -14.70 6.88 5.13
N PHE A 127 -14.67 7.92 4.28
CA PHE A 127 -15.22 7.83 2.94
C PHE A 127 -14.41 6.91 2.03
N PHE A 128 -13.10 6.83 2.25
CA PHE A 128 -12.28 5.83 1.60
C PHE A 128 -12.73 4.41 1.93
N ASN A 129 -12.99 4.12 3.20
CA ASN A 129 -13.45 2.79 3.61
C ASN A 129 -14.84 2.44 3.10
N ILE A 130 -15.77 3.40 3.07
CA ILE A 130 -17.08 3.21 2.45
C ILE A 130 -16.92 2.88 0.95
N ALA A 131 -16.07 3.61 0.24
CA ALA A 131 -15.78 3.34 -1.16
C ALA A 131 -15.15 1.94 -1.35
N GLU A 132 -14.18 1.55 -0.51
CA GLU A 132 -13.57 0.22 -0.56
C GLU A 132 -14.55 -0.92 -0.23
N LEU A 133 -15.53 -0.70 0.65
CA LEU A 133 -16.60 -1.67 0.91
C LEU A 133 -17.45 -1.91 -0.35
N LEU A 134 -17.86 -0.85 -1.05
CA LEU A 134 -18.57 -1.00 -2.33
C LEU A 134 -17.69 -1.71 -3.39
N LEU A 135 -16.42 -1.35 -3.47
CA LEU A 135 -15.48 -2.01 -4.38
C LEU A 135 -15.29 -3.50 -4.05
N SER A 136 -15.33 -3.87 -2.76
CA SER A 136 -15.30 -5.28 -2.33
C SER A 136 -16.55 -6.04 -2.76
N LEU A 137 -17.71 -5.41 -2.70
CA LEU A 137 -18.99 -5.96 -3.18
C LEU A 137 -18.97 -6.21 -4.68
N TRP A 138 -18.48 -5.25 -5.47
CA TRP A 138 -18.31 -5.46 -6.91
C TRP A 138 -17.26 -6.52 -7.23
N ARG A 139 -16.25 -6.71 -6.38
CA ARG A 139 -15.27 -7.79 -6.55
C ARG A 139 -15.90 -9.17 -6.37
N VAL A 140 -16.67 -9.38 -5.31
CA VAL A 140 -17.33 -10.68 -5.07
C VAL A 140 -18.43 -10.99 -6.09
N HIS A 141 -19.11 -9.96 -6.61
CA HIS A 141 -20.08 -10.09 -7.70
C HIS A 141 -19.46 -10.20 -9.10
N ASN A 142 -18.13 -10.14 -9.24
CA ASN A 142 -17.42 -10.12 -10.53
C ASN A 142 -17.93 -9.00 -11.46
N ASN A 143 -18.07 -7.79 -10.91
CA ASN A 143 -18.40 -6.56 -11.63
C ASN A 143 -17.13 -5.75 -11.88
N GLU A 144 -16.14 -6.32 -12.57
CA GLU A 144 -14.83 -5.69 -12.82
C GLU A 144 -14.90 -4.34 -13.54
N PHE A 145 -15.90 -4.14 -14.41
CA PHE A 145 -16.07 -2.90 -15.16
C PHE A 145 -16.40 -1.72 -14.24
N PHE A 146 -17.42 -1.85 -13.38
CA PHE A 146 -17.79 -0.81 -12.43
C PHE A 146 -16.70 -0.56 -11.40
N TYR A 147 -16.02 -1.61 -10.96
CA TYR A 147 -14.83 -1.49 -10.10
C TYR A 147 -13.75 -0.63 -10.74
N GLY A 148 -13.38 -0.93 -11.98
CA GLY A 148 -12.35 -0.19 -12.72
C GLY A 148 -12.75 1.25 -12.98
N LEU A 149 -13.98 1.45 -13.49
CA LEU A 149 -14.54 2.76 -13.81
C LEU A 149 -14.58 3.66 -12.58
N PHE A 150 -15.10 3.18 -11.45
CA PHE A 150 -15.19 3.95 -10.21
C PHE A 150 -13.82 4.42 -9.72
N ARG A 151 -12.80 3.53 -9.73
CA ARG A 151 -11.45 3.90 -9.28
C ARG A 151 -10.80 4.91 -10.22
N ILE A 152 -10.90 4.70 -11.53
CA ILE A 152 -10.33 5.62 -12.53
C ILE A 152 -10.99 6.99 -12.42
N LEU A 153 -12.33 7.07 -12.41
CA LEU A 153 -13.05 8.34 -12.30
C LEU A 153 -12.74 9.07 -11.00
N ARG A 154 -12.64 8.36 -9.87
CA ARG A 154 -12.24 8.96 -8.59
C ARG A 154 -10.87 9.59 -8.65
N THR A 155 -9.91 8.89 -9.24
CA THR A 155 -8.52 9.36 -9.33
C THR A 155 -8.37 10.50 -10.35
N LEU A 156 -9.14 10.47 -11.45
CA LEU A 156 -9.22 11.60 -12.38
C LEU A 156 -9.85 12.83 -11.72
N LEU A 157 -10.91 12.64 -10.93
CA LEU A 157 -11.53 13.74 -10.19
C LEU A 157 -10.56 14.34 -9.16
N ASP A 158 -9.83 13.50 -8.42
CA ASP A 158 -8.76 13.93 -7.51
C ASP A 158 -7.74 14.80 -8.22
N LEU A 159 -7.27 14.35 -9.38
CA LEU A 159 -6.33 15.09 -10.21
C LEU A 159 -6.91 16.44 -10.65
N VAL A 160 -8.11 16.44 -11.23
CA VAL A 160 -8.73 17.66 -11.78
C VAL A 160 -8.98 18.69 -10.68
N ILE A 161 -9.56 18.29 -9.55
CA ILE A 161 -9.85 19.20 -8.44
C ILE A 161 -8.55 19.68 -7.80
N SER A 162 -7.56 18.81 -7.60
CA SER A 162 -6.25 19.20 -7.07
C SER A 162 -5.58 20.26 -7.95
N LEU A 163 -5.51 20.01 -9.26
CA LEU A 163 -4.88 20.95 -10.20
C LEU A 163 -5.66 22.25 -10.30
N PHE A 164 -6.99 22.21 -10.26
CA PHE A 164 -7.82 23.42 -10.23
C PHE A 164 -7.49 24.27 -8.99
N PHE A 165 -7.43 23.68 -7.79
CA PHE A 165 -7.09 24.45 -6.59
C PHE A 165 -5.66 24.98 -6.61
N ILE A 166 -4.71 24.18 -7.11
CA ILE A 166 -3.30 24.56 -7.14
C ILE A 166 -3.01 25.65 -8.16
N ILE A 167 -3.55 25.51 -9.37
CA ILE A 167 -3.19 26.37 -10.50
C ILE A 167 -4.16 27.57 -10.61
N SER A 168 -5.46 27.36 -10.43
CA SER A 168 -6.46 28.42 -10.64
C SER A 168 -6.75 29.23 -9.39
N ILE A 169 -6.69 28.61 -8.20
CA ILE A 169 -6.99 29.26 -6.91
C ILE A 169 -5.69 29.59 -6.13
N ASN A 170 -4.54 29.12 -6.60
CA ASN A 170 -3.23 29.31 -5.96
C ASN A 170 -3.15 28.77 -4.52
N LEU A 171 -3.91 27.71 -4.20
CA LEU A 171 -3.73 26.96 -2.95
C LEU A 171 -2.54 26.01 -3.10
N THR A 172 -1.63 25.96 -2.13
CA THR A 172 -0.44 25.09 -2.24
C THR A 172 -0.75 23.66 -1.78
N TRP A 173 -0.24 23.23 -0.62
CA TRP A 173 -0.50 21.90 -0.06
C TRP A 173 -1.98 21.70 0.27
N GLN A 174 -2.70 22.75 0.67
CA GLN A 174 -4.14 22.70 0.96
C GLN A 174 -4.92 22.31 -0.30
N GLY A 175 -4.52 22.83 -1.48
CA GLY A 175 -5.16 22.51 -2.74
C GLY A 175 -5.07 21.02 -3.07
N ARG A 176 -3.90 20.42 -2.82
CA ARG A 176 -3.70 18.97 -3.00
C ARG A 176 -4.50 18.13 -2.01
N ILE A 177 -4.59 18.52 -0.74
CA ILE A 177 -5.36 17.78 0.26
C ILE A 177 -6.86 17.94 0.01
N LEU A 178 -7.35 19.14 -0.33
CA LEU A 178 -8.75 19.38 -0.69
C LEU A 178 -9.17 18.60 -1.93
N GLY A 179 -8.32 18.52 -2.96
CA GLY A 179 -8.60 17.70 -4.14
C GLY A 179 -8.81 16.22 -3.78
N GLN A 180 -7.94 15.68 -2.93
CA GLN A 180 -8.08 14.31 -2.42
C GLN A 180 -9.35 14.14 -1.59
N LEU A 181 -9.60 15.08 -0.66
CA LEU A 181 -10.71 15.02 0.28
C LEU A 181 -12.06 15.16 -0.43
N ILE A 182 -12.24 16.17 -1.29
CA ILE A 182 -13.49 16.38 -2.01
C ILE A 182 -13.77 15.19 -2.93
N SER A 183 -12.76 14.68 -3.63
CA SER A 183 -12.95 13.54 -4.54
C SER A 183 -13.34 12.27 -3.78
N ILE A 184 -12.70 11.99 -2.64
CA ILE A 184 -13.07 10.81 -1.85
C ILE A 184 -14.43 10.97 -1.18
N VAL A 185 -14.79 12.17 -0.72
CA VAL A 185 -16.10 12.46 -0.14
C VAL A 185 -17.20 12.27 -1.19
N LEU A 186 -17.04 12.85 -2.38
CA LEU A 186 -18.01 12.69 -3.48
C LEU A 186 -18.20 11.22 -3.87
N PHE A 187 -17.11 10.48 -4.03
CA PHE A 187 -17.18 9.05 -4.36
C PHE A 187 -17.66 8.19 -3.19
N GLY A 188 -17.38 8.57 -1.96
CA GLY A 188 -17.89 7.92 -0.76
C GLY A 188 -19.40 8.13 -0.59
N VAL A 189 -19.91 9.33 -0.86
CA VAL A 189 -21.35 9.65 -0.89
C VAL A 189 -22.03 8.90 -2.04
N LEU A 190 -21.43 8.88 -3.23
CA LEU A 190 -21.91 8.06 -4.34
C LEU A 190 -21.96 6.57 -3.96
N ALA A 191 -20.95 6.09 -3.24
CA ALA A 191 -20.93 4.71 -2.76
C ALA A 191 -22.07 4.43 -1.77
N LEU A 192 -22.31 5.32 -0.80
CA LEU A 192 -23.48 5.22 0.09
C LEU A 192 -24.79 5.20 -0.68
N PHE A 193 -24.94 6.06 -1.68
CA PHE A 193 -26.14 6.11 -2.52
C PHE A 193 -26.36 4.78 -3.28
N ILE A 194 -25.30 4.20 -3.85
CA ILE A 194 -25.38 2.90 -4.52
C ILE A 194 -25.75 1.79 -3.52
N LEU A 195 -25.13 1.78 -2.35
CA LEU A 195 -25.42 0.80 -1.28
C LEU A 195 -26.86 0.92 -0.77
N TYR A 196 -27.38 2.14 -0.64
CA TYR A 196 -28.78 2.40 -0.32
C TYR A 196 -29.71 1.81 -1.39
N LYS A 197 -29.48 2.14 -2.67
CA LYS A 197 -30.29 1.66 -3.81
C LYS A 197 -30.25 0.14 -3.97
N THR A 198 -29.16 -0.50 -3.57
CA THR A 198 -28.98 -1.96 -3.65
C THR A 198 -29.39 -2.70 -2.36
N ASN A 199 -30.03 -2.01 -1.40
CA ASN A 199 -30.52 -2.57 -0.15
C ASN A 199 -29.44 -3.14 0.80
N TYR A 200 -28.21 -2.62 0.73
CA TYR A 200 -27.11 -2.98 1.64
C TYR A 200 -27.03 -2.09 2.89
N LEU A 201 -27.84 -1.03 2.96
CA LEU A 201 -27.95 -0.13 4.13
C LEU A 201 -29.19 -0.39 4.99
N LYS A 202 -29.68 -1.64 5.02
CA LYS A 202 -30.81 -2.00 5.87
C LYS A 202 -30.37 -2.09 7.32
N TRP A 203 -31.10 -1.40 8.19
CA TRP A 203 -30.77 -1.32 9.61
C TRP A 203 -31.02 -2.65 10.31
N GLU A 204 -29.98 -3.47 10.42
CA GLU A 204 -30.04 -4.77 11.10
C GLU A 204 -28.72 -5.02 11.85
N ILE A 205 -28.68 -4.66 13.13
CA ILE A 205 -27.49 -4.82 13.97
C ILE A 205 -27.47 -6.21 14.60
N ASP A 206 -26.34 -6.89 14.52
CA ASP A 206 -26.15 -8.22 15.09
C ASP A 206 -24.78 -8.37 15.75
N LYS A 207 -24.82 -8.76 17.02
CA LYS A 207 -23.61 -8.91 17.85
C LYS A 207 -22.72 -10.06 17.39
N ILE A 208 -23.29 -11.12 16.83
CA ILE A 208 -22.55 -12.28 16.31
C ILE A 208 -21.76 -11.85 15.07
N ASP A 209 -22.40 -11.14 14.14
CA ASP A 209 -21.75 -10.62 12.94
C ASP A 209 -20.63 -9.64 13.29
N ILE A 210 -20.91 -8.67 14.18
CA ILE A 210 -19.90 -7.71 14.66
C ILE A 210 -18.72 -8.44 15.31
N LYS A 211 -18.98 -9.42 16.18
CA LYS A 211 -17.94 -10.20 16.84
C LYS A 211 -17.09 -10.99 15.84
N ASP A 212 -17.70 -11.62 14.85
CA ASP A 212 -16.98 -12.34 13.79
C ASP A 212 -16.09 -11.39 12.97
N ILE A 213 -16.61 -10.22 12.57
CA ILE A 213 -15.83 -9.20 11.84
C ILE A 213 -14.63 -8.75 12.68
N LEU A 214 -14.83 -8.42 13.96
CA LEU A 214 -13.77 -7.94 14.84
C LEU A 214 -12.71 -9.02 15.10
N ILE A 215 -13.10 -10.27 15.36
CA ILE A 215 -12.16 -11.39 15.57
C ILE A 215 -11.32 -11.63 14.31
N TYR A 216 -11.95 -11.57 13.13
CA TYR A 216 -11.25 -11.73 11.86
C TYR A 216 -10.34 -10.54 11.55
N GLY A 217 -10.82 -9.33 11.79
CA GLY A 217 -10.20 -8.10 11.36
C GLY A 217 -9.11 -7.54 12.27
N PHE A 218 -9.23 -7.73 13.59
CA PHE A 218 -8.30 -7.17 14.57
C PHE A 218 -6.84 -7.64 14.39
N PRO A 219 -6.55 -8.94 14.13
CA PRO A 219 -5.19 -9.39 13.82
C PRO A 219 -4.61 -8.72 12.55
N LEU A 220 -5.45 -8.46 11.55
CA LEU A 220 -5.04 -7.82 10.29
C LEU A 220 -4.74 -6.32 10.47
N VAL A 221 -5.36 -5.66 11.45
CA VAL A 221 -4.99 -4.30 11.85
C VAL A 221 -3.55 -4.27 12.34
N PHE A 222 -3.14 -5.19 13.23
CA PHE A 222 -1.75 -5.24 13.71
C PHE A 222 -0.75 -5.52 12.60
N HIS A 223 -1.09 -6.40 11.65
CA HIS A 223 -0.24 -6.64 10.48
C HIS A 223 -0.05 -5.37 9.64
N SER A 224 -1.13 -4.61 9.43
CA SER A 224 -1.12 -3.37 8.66
C SER A 224 -0.34 -2.27 9.38
N VAL A 225 -0.52 -2.12 10.70
CA VAL A 225 0.24 -1.19 11.55
C VAL A 225 1.73 -1.56 11.59
N GLY A 226 2.07 -2.84 11.68
CA GLY A 226 3.47 -3.29 11.57
C GLY A 226 4.09 -2.94 10.21
N SER A 227 3.31 -3.10 9.13
CA SER A 227 3.73 -2.69 7.77
C SER A 227 3.89 -1.17 7.64
N PHE A 228 3.06 -0.39 8.33
CA PHE A 228 3.23 1.06 8.45
C PHE A 228 4.59 1.41 9.06
N PHE A 229 4.96 0.80 10.19
CA PHE A 229 6.26 1.07 10.81
C PHE A 229 7.44 0.74 9.89
N ILE A 230 7.37 -0.34 9.11
CA ILE A 230 8.41 -0.67 8.15
C ILE A 230 8.53 0.37 7.03
N GLY A 231 7.40 0.85 6.50
CA GLY A 231 7.38 1.70 5.31
C GLY A 231 7.45 3.21 5.56
N PHE A 232 7.22 3.64 6.82
CA PHE A 232 6.95 5.05 7.11
C PHE A 232 7.59 5.57 8.40
N VAL A 233 8.24 4.74 9.22
CA VAL A 233 8.91 5.24 10.43
C VAL A 233 10.08 6.16 10.09
N ASP A 234 10.74 5.91 8.95
CA ASP A 234 11.77 6.76 8.36
C ASP A 234 11.35 8.24 8.29
N LYS A 235 10.13 8.49 7.81
CA LYS A 235 9.57 9.84 7.67
C LYS A 235 9.32 10.52 9.02
N LEU A 236 8.96 9.76 10.05
CA LEU A 236 8.82 10.29 11.42
C LEU A 236 10.17 10.68 12.03
N PHE A 237 11.24 9.92 11.77
CA PHE A 237 12.58 10.34 12.19
C PHE A 237 13.04 11.58 11.44
N ILE A 238 12.87 11.61 10.11
CA ILE A 238 13.33 12.74 9.28
C ILE A 238 12.64 14.02 9.71
N ILE A 239 11.32 14.02 9.92
CA ILE A 239 10.64 15.25 10.29
C ILE A 239 11.05 15.78 11.68
N ASN A 240 11.23 14.89 12.66
CA ASN A 240 11.60 15.32 14.01
C ASN A 240 13.06 15.79 14.11
N LEU A 241 13.94 15.31 13.22
CA LEU A 241 15.37 15.65 13.23
C LEU A 241 15.74 16.75 12.22
N TYR A 242 15.05 16.83 11.09
CA TYR A 242 15.39 17.70 9.95
C TYR A 242 14.23 18.55 9.42
N GLY A 243 13.00 18.39 9.94
CA GLY A 243 11.84 19.20 9.57
C GLY A 243 11.12 18.77 8.29
N LEU A 244 10.05 19.51 7.96
CA LEU A 244 9.13 19.21 6.85
C LEU A 244 9.78 19.32 5.46
N SER A 245 10.66 20.29 5.25
CA SER A 245 11.35 20.47 3.96
C SER A 245 12.20 19.24 3.60
N ALA A 246 13.02 18.76 4.55
CA ALA A 246 13.79 17.52 4.39
C ALA A 246 12.89 16.30 4.14
N MET A 247 11.76 16.21 4.84
CA MET A 247 10.76 15.16 4.65
C MET A 247 10.15 15.19 3.24
N GLY A 248 9.88 16.38 2.69
CA GLY A 248 9.38 16.54 1.33
C GLY A 248 10.39 16.09 0.27
N VAL A 249 11.65 16.52 0.38
CA VAL A 249 12.74 16.07 -0.51
C VAL A 249 12.89 14.55 -0.45
N TYR A 250 12.93 13.98 0.77
CA TYR A 250 13.00 12.53 0.94
C TYR A 250 11.80 11.81 0.31
N SER A 251 10.58 12.32 0.50
CA SER A 251 9.35 11.70 0.00
C SER A 251 9.30 11.65 -1.53
N VAL A 252 9.81 12.67 -2.23
CA VAL A 252 9.94 12.64 -3.70
C VAL A 252 10.92 11.56 -4.16
N GLY A 253 12.09 11.47 -3.52
CA GLY A 253 13.09 10.44 -3.83
C GLY A 253 12.59 9.04 -3.54
N PHE A 254 11.87 8.87 -2.43
CA PHE A 254 11.19 7.64 -2.06
C PHE A 254 10.14 7.25 -3.09
N GLN A 255 9.28 8.19 -3.51
CA GLN A 255 8.24 7.95 -4.49
C GLN A 255 8.86 7.44 -5.81
N ILE A 256 9.90 8.10 -6.32
CA ILE A 256 10.59 7.67 -7.54
C ILE A 256 11.23 6.28 -7.37
N GLY A 257 11.93 6.03 -6.26
CA GLY A 257 12.54 4.73 -5.99
C GLY A 257 11.52 3.59 -5.87
N MET A 258 10.33 3.87 -5.31
CA MET A 258 9.29 2.86 -5.14
C MET A 258 8.57 2.48 -6.44
N VAL A 259 8.90 3.05 -7.60
CA VAL A 259 8.37 2.59 -8.92
C VAL A 259 8.62 1.09 -9.12
N ILE A 260 9.74 0.58 -8.61
CA ILE A 260 10.06 -0.86 -8.62
C ILE A 260 8.96 -1.70 -7.96
N SER A 261 8.24 -1.15 -6.99
CA SER A 261 7.09 -1.80 -6.35
C SER A 261 5.95 -2.11 -7.33
N LEU A 262 5.76 -1.31 -8.38
CA LEU A 262 4.75 -1.57 -9.40
C LEU A 262 5.10 -2.84 -10.18
N ILE A 263 6.36 -2.96 -10.58
CA ILE A 263 6.89 -4.12 -11.31
C ILE A 263 6.73 -5.39 -10.48
N GLN A 264 7.18 -5.39 -9.23
CA GLN A 264 7.05 -6.58 -8.37
C GLN A 264 5.59 -6.93 -8.04
N ASN A 265 4.71 -5.95 -7.83
CA ASN A 265 3.29 -6.22 -7.56
C ASN A 265 2.61 -6.87 -8.76
N SER A 266 2.81 -6.33 -9.96
CA SER A 266 2.27 -6.89 -11.20
C SER A 266 2.79 -8.30 -11.46
N PHE A 267 4.09 -8.53 -11.23
CA PHE A 267 4.67 -9.87 -11.37
C PHE A 267 4.07 -10.84 -10.34
N ASN A 268 3.95 -10.43 -9.07
CA ASN A 268 3.43 -11.29 -8.01
C ASN A 268 1.98 -11.74 -8.26
N LEU A 269 1.13 -10.86 -8.81
CA LEU A 269 -0.25 -11.20 -9.20
C LEU A 269 -0.31 -12.36 -10.22
N ALA A 270 0.62 -12.42 -11.17
CA ALA A 270 0.71 -13.51 -12.14
C ALA A 270 1.44 -14.74 -11.59
N TRP A 271 2.45 -14.52 -10.75
CA TRP A 271 3.33 -15.55 -10.22
C TRP A 271 2.64 -16.47 -9.22
N VAL A 272 1.85 -15.93 -8.29
CA VAL A 272 1.24 -16.72 -7.19
C VAL A 272 0.38 -17.89 -7.71
N PRO A 273 -0.60 -17.68 -8.61
CA PRO A 273 -1.42 -18.78 -9.11
C PRO A 273 -0.60 -19.82 -9.88
N TRP A 274 0.36 -19.38 -10.69
CA TRP A 274 1.23 -20.27 -11.45
C TRP A 274 2.10 -21.12 -10.53
N LEU A 275 2.76 -20.49 -9.55
CA LEU A 275 3.61 -21.16 -8.57
C LEU A 275 2.82 -22.25 -7.84
N PHE A 276 1.65 -21.93 -7.30
CA PHE A 276 0.85 -22.89 -6.52
C PHE A 276 0.42 -24.09 -7.36
N ALA A 277 0.08 -23.88 -8.63
CA ALA A 277 -0.24 -24.96 -9.55
C ALA A 277 0.96 -25.88 -9.82
N GLN A 278 2.17 -25.32 -9.99
CA GLN A 278 3.38 -26.13 -10.18
C GLN A 278 3.81 -26.85 -8.89
N LEU A 279 3.66 -26.20 -7.72
CA LEU A 279 3.97 -26.81 -6.43
C LEU A 279 3.07 -28.01 -6.12
N LYS A 280 1.79 -27.94 -6.50
CA LYS A 280 0.84 -29.05 -6.33
C LYS A 280 1.24 -30.30 -7.12
N ASP A 281 1.83 -30.13 -8.31
CA ASP A 281 2.32 -31.26 -9.12
C ASP A 281 3.58 -31.90 -8.54
N GLY A 282 4.45 -31.10 -7.92
CA GLY A 282 5.58 -31.57 -7.14
C GLY A 282 6.76 -32.18 -7.91
N SER A 283 6.68 -32.35 -9.24
CA SER A 283 7.75 -32.98 -10.03
C SER A 283 9.08 -32.22 -9.96
N PHE A 284 10.19 -32.98 -9.88
CA PHE A 284 11.54 -32.40 -9.70
C PHE A 284 11.92 -31.42 -10.82
N ASN A 285 11.58 -31.74 -12.08
CA ASN A 285 11.84 -30.87 -13.23
C ASN A 285 11.11 -29.52 -13.12
N LYS A 286 9.86 -29.51 -12.63
CA LYS A 286 9.13 -28.27 -12.37
C LYS A 286 9.74 -27.49 -11.22
N LYS A 287 10.14 -28.16 -10.13
CA LYS A 287 10.86 -27.52 -9.03
C LYS A 287 12.15 -26.83 -9.51
N LYS A 288 12.96 -27.49 -10.35
CA LYS A 288 14.16 -26.90 -10.97
C LYS A 288 13.83 -25.69 -11.84
N LYS A 289 12.74 -25.77 -12.64
CA LYS A 289 12.25 -24.66 -13.47
C LYS A 289 11.83 -23.45 -12.62
N ILE A 290 11.07 -23.66 -11.54
CA ILE A 290 10.66 -22.60 -10.61
C ILE A 290 11.88 -21.88 -10.03
N VAL A 291 12.87 -22.64 -9.54
CA VAL A 291 14.10 -22.06 -8.96
C VAL A 291 14.86 -21.24 -9.98
N ARG A 292 15.05 -21.75 -11.21
CA ARG A 292 15.71 -21.00 -12.29
C ARG A 292 15.00 -19.68 -12.61
N PHE A 293 13.67 -19.69 -12.73
CA PHE A 293 12.90 -18.46 -12.91
C PHE A 293 13.03 -17.50 -11.73
N THR A 294 13.11 -18.02 -10.50
CA THR A 294 13.29 -17.21 -9.30
C THR A 294 14.63 -16.47 -9.33
N TYR A 295 15.73 -17.13 -9.70
CA TYR A 295 17.03 -16.47 -9.85
C TYR A 295 17.06 -15.45 -11.00
N LEU A 296 16.46 -15.78 -12.15
CA LEU A 296 16.33 -14.81 -13.26
C LEU A 296 15.54 -13.58 -12.83
N TYR A 297 14.46 -13.78 -12.06
CA TYR A 297 13.68 -12.67 -11.50
C TYR A 297 14.50 -11.83 -10.52
N PHE A 298 15.34 -12.42 -9.66
CA PHE A 298 16.22 -11.66 -8.77
C PHE A 298 17.18 -10.76 -9.56
N ILE A 299 17.83 -11.31 -10.58
CA ILE A 299 18.71 -10.54 -11.46
C ILE A 299 17.94 -9.42 -12.15
N PHE A 300 16.76 -9.73 -12.70
CA PHE A 300 15.88 -8.74 -13.34
C PHE A 300 15.52 -7.58 -12.40
N MET A 301 15.17 -7.86 -11.14
CA MET A 301 14.83 -6.81 -10.17
C MET A 301 16.01 -5.88 -9.86
N ILE A 302 17.24 -6.42 -9.76
CA ILE A 302 18.44 -5.60 -9.60
C ILE A 302 18.70 -4.76 -10.85
N ILE A 303 18.56 -5.33 -12.04
CA ILE A 303 18.70 -4.59 -13.30
C ILE A 303 17.68 -3.44 -13.35
N CYS A 304 16.42 -3.67 -13.00
CA CYS A 304 15.42 -2.60 -12.96
C CYS A 304 15.81 -1.48 -11.99
N ALA A 305 16.34 -1.80 -10.81
CA ALA A 305 16.79 -0.80 -9.85
C ALA A 305 17.99 0.02 -10.38
N LEU A 306 18.94 -0.65 -11.04
CA LEU A 306 20.09 0.01 -11.66
C LEU A 306 19.68 0.89 -12.85
N VAL A 307 18.82 0.39 -13.73
CA VAL A 307 18.26 1.17 -14.85
C VAL A 307 17.58 2.43 -14.32
N LEU A 308 16.72 2.29 -13.30
CA LEU A 308 16.08 3.45 -12.67
C LEU A 308 17.12 4.45 -12.13
N PHE A 309 18.15 3.97 -11.44
CA PHE A 309 19.23 4.82 -10.94
C PHE A 309 19.97 5.57 -12.05
N TYR A 310 20.34 4.91 -13.15
CA TYR A 310 21.03 5.56 -14.27
C TYR A 310 20.12 6.51 -15.06
N THR A 311 18.81 6.25 -15.10
CA THR A 311 17.81 7.12 -15.75
C THR A 311 17.24 8.21 -14.85
N LYS A 312 17.60 8.25 -13.56
CA LYS A 312 16.98 9.15 -12.57
C LYS A 312 17.12 10.61 -12.97
N ASP A 313 18.25 11.00 -13.55
CA ASP A 313 18.52 12.41 -13.88
C ASP A 313 17.58 12.94 -14.97
N LEU A 314 17.11 12.08 -15.88
CA LEU A 314 16.03 12.42 -16.83
C LEU A 314 14.73 12.74 -16.10
N ILE A 315 14.39 11.97 -15.06
CA ILE A 315 13.20 12.21 -14.23
C ILE A 315 13.37 13.52 -13.44
N PHE A 316 14.53 13.74 -12.82
CA PHE A 316 14.79 14.96 -12.06
C PHE A 316 14.83 16.22 -12.91
N SER A 317 15.19 16.14 -14.20
CA SER A 317 15.21 17.29 -15.11
C SER A 317 13.85 17.96 -15.28
N ILE A 318 12.75 17.22 -15.06
CA ILE A 318 11.38 17.74 -15.18
C ILE A 318 10.75 18.12 -13.84
N LEU A 319 11.41 17.86 -12.70
CA LEU A 319 10.92 18.23 -11.37
C LEU A 319 11.28 19.67 -10.98
N GLY A 320 10.66 20.18 -9.93
CA GLY A 320 11.05 21.47 -9.34
C GLY A 320 12.43 21.43 -8.68
N LYS A 321 13.11 22.59 -8.68
CA LYS A 321 14.51 22.73 -8.22
C LYS A 321 14.71 22.36 -6.75
N ASP A 322 13.71 22.62 -5.91
CA ASP A 322 13.71 22.30 -4.48
C ASP A 322 13.95 20.80 -4.20
N PHE A 323 13.70 19.94 -5.18
CA PHE A 323 13.77 18.48 -5.04
C PHE A 323 15.01 17.84 -5.65
N ASN A 324 15.97 18.62 -6.18
CA ASN A 324 17.20 18.09 -6.77
C ASN A 324 17.99 17.16 -5.83
N GLY A 325 17.98 17.48 -4.53
CA GLY A 325 18.59 16.68 -3.48
C GLY A 325 17.97 15.29 -3.29
N ALA A 326 16.76 15.04 -3.83
CA ALA A 326 16.09 13.75 -3.64
C ALA A 326 16.69 12.62 -4.48
N SER A 327 17.46 12.95 -5.52
CA SER A 327 18.08 11.99 -6.41
C SER A 327 19.04 11.02 -5.71
N GLN A 328 19.65 11.46 -4.59
CA GLN A 328 20.56 10.65 -3.78
C GLN A 328 19.87 9.45 -3.11
N PHE A 329 18.54 9.50 -2.92
CA PHE A 329 17.78 8.44 -2.25
C PHE A 329 17.33 7.33 -3.20
N VAL A 330 17.27 7.61 -4.51
CA VAL A 330 16.63 6.73 -5.51
C VAL A 330 17.24 5.34 -5.55
N LEU A 331 18.57 5.21 -5.57
CA LEU A 331 19.23 3.91 -5.64
C LEU A 331 18.86 3.02 -4.44
N TRP A 332 18.96 3.58 -3.24
CA TRP A 332 18.69 2.86 -1.99
C TRP A 332 17.25 2.39 -1.92
N ILE A 333 16.29 3.26 -2.26
CA ILE A 333 14.88 2.90 -2.25
C ILE A 333 14.55 1.91 -3.38
N ALA A 334 15.12 2.09 -4.58
CA ALA A 334 14.93 1.15 -5.69
C ALA A 334 15.44 -0.25 -5.34
N LEU A 335 16.62 -0.35 -4.74
CA LEU A 335 17.17 -1.62 -4.23
C LEU A 335 16.31 -2.20 -3.10
N ALA A 336 15.81 -1.36 -2.19
CA ALA A 336 14.89 -1.80 -1.15
C ALA A 336 13.67 -2.51 -1.77
N PHE A 337 13.01 -1.88 -2.73
CA PHE A 337 11.84 -2.47 -3.39
C PHE A 337 12.20 -3.64 -4.33
N ALA A 338 13.43 -3.71 -4.83
CA ALA A 338 13.94 -4.90 -5.51
C ALA A 338 14.02 -6.09 -4.54
N PHE A 339 14.62 -5.91 -3.36
CA PHE A 339 14.69 -6.94 -2.32
C PHE A 339 13.30 -7.31 -1.78
N ASN A 340 12.39 -6.34 -1.67
CA ASN A 340 10.99 -6.63 -1.34
C ASN A 340 10.34 -7.55 -2.41
N GLY A 341 10.67 -7.35 -3.69
CA GLY A 341 10.25 -8.24 -4.78
C GLY A 341 10.83 -9.64 -4.64
N MET A 342 12.11 -9.74 -4.31
CA MET A 342 12.75 -11.03 -4.06
C MET A 342 12.10 -11.76 -2.87
N TYR A 343 11.81 -11.03 -1.78
CA TYR A 343 11.05 -11.54 -0.64
C TYR A 343 9.69 -12.10 -1.08
N LYS A 344 8.93 -11.38 -1.93
CA LYS A 344 7.61 -11.83 -2.40
C LYS A 344 7.67 -13.15 -3.17
N MET A 345 8.74 -13.42 -3.91
CA MET A 345 8.90 -14.70 -4.59
C MET A 345 9.02 -15.87 -3.62
N ILE A 346 9.56 -15.63 -2.42
CA ILE A 346 9.95 -16.67 -1.47
C ILE A 346 8.96 -16.83 -0.32
N VAL A 347 8.29 -15.75 0.11
CA VAL A 347 7.24 -15.83 1.12
C VAL A 347 6.03 -16.64 0.63
N ASN A 348 5.80 -16.68 -0.68
CA ASN A 348 4.68 -17.41 -1.27
C ASN A 348 4.70 -18.92 -0.96
N TYR A 349 5.87 -19.52 -0.71
CA TYR A 349 5.98 -20.91 -0.29
C TYR A 349 5.44 -21.12 1.14
N LEU A 350 5.62 -20.14 2.02
CA LEU A 350 5.05 -20.15 3.38
C LEU A 350 3.54 -19.93 3.32
N PHE A 351 3.06 -19.05 2.43
CA PHE A 351 1.61 -18.92 2.18
C PHE A 351 1.00 -20.22 1.65
N TYR A 352 1.66 -20.89 0.71
CA TYR A 352 1.24 -22.19 0.19
C TYR A 352 1.16 -23.24 1.30
N SER A 353 2.14 -23.25 2.21
CA SER A 353 2.23 -24.16 3.34
C SER A 353 1.36 -23.74 4.55
N LYS A 354 0.62 -22.63 4.44
CA LYS A 354 -0.24 -22.04 5.49
C LYS A 354 0.52 -21.63 6.78
N ASP A 355 1.82 -21.34 6.69
CA ASP A 355 2.68 -20.92 7.81
C ASP A 355 2.55 -19.40 8.12
N THR A 356 1.32 -18.88 8.22
CA THR A 356 1.06 -17.43 8.33
C THR A 356 1.57 -16.81 9.64
N LYS A 357 1.67 -17.59 10.72
CA LYS A 357 2.27 -17.15 11.99
C LYS A 357 3.75 -16.76 11.82
N ILE A 358 4.50 -17.54 11.03
CA ILE A 358 5.91 -17.25 10.73
C ILE A 358 6.01 -15.93 9.98
N ILE A 359 5.15 -15.73 8.98
CA ILE A 359 5.12 -14.49 8.19
C ILE A 359 4.89 -13.28 9.10
N ALA A 360 3.92 -13.35 10.01
CA ALA A 360 3.63 -12.27 10.95
C ALA A 360 4.82 -11.94 11.87
N VAL A 361 5.45 -12.97 12.47
CA VAL A 361 6.65 -12.80 13.32
C VAL A 361 7.79 -12.16 12.54
N MET A 362 8.04 -12.61 11.30
CA MET A 362 9.07 -12.06 10.44
C MET A 362 8.84 -10.58 10.09
N THR A 363 7.59 -10.19 9.85
CA THR A 363 7.23 -8.79 9.64
C THR A 363 7.51 -7.95 10.88
N ILE A 364 7.14 -8.41 12.07
CA ILE A 364 7.39 -7.68 13.32
C ILE A 364 8.89 -7.51 13.57
N ILE A 365 9.69 -8.58 13.41
CA ILE A 365 11.15 -8.52 13.54
C ILE A 365 11.74 -7.51 12.56
N THR A 366 11.28 -7.53 11.30
CA THR A 366 11.72 -6.57 10.28
C THR A 366 11.35 -5.14 10.65
N ALA A 367 10.16 -4.91 11.22
CA ALA A 367 9.71 -3.60 11.69
C ALA A 367 10.60 -3.07 12.80
N LEU A 368 10.84 -3.85 13.84
CA LEU A 368 11.70 -3.46 14.97
C LEU A 368 13.14 -3.18 14.51
N LEU A 369 13.67 -4.02 13.63
CA LEU A 369 14.98 -3.84 13.04
C LEU A 369 15.04 -2.55 12.21
N ASN A 370 14.01 -2.26 11.40
CA ASN A 370 13.92 -1.05 10.60
C ASN A 370 13.90 0.22 11.48
N VAL A 371 13.16 0.21 12.60
CA VAL A 371 13.16 1.30 13.59
C VAL A 371 14.57 1.53 14.15
N GLY A 372 15.24 0.47 14.59
CA GLY A 372 16.60 0.54 15.13
C GLY A 372 17.63 1.03 14.09
N LEU A 373 17.54 0.53 12.86
CA LEU A 373 18.40 0.97 11.76
C LEU A 373 18.18 2.44 11.40
N ASN A 374 16.93 2.91 11.37
CA ASN A 374 16.65 4.32 11.12
C ASN A 374 17.29 5.20 12.21
N TYR A 375 17.11 4.85 13.48
CA TYR A 375 17.74 5.59 14.58
C TYR A 375 19.28 5.66 14.43
N VAL A 376 19.94 4.53 14.15
CA VAL A 376 21.41 4.50 14.03
C VAL A 376 21.92 5.20 12.77
N LEU A 377 21.34 4.87 11.61
CA LEU A 377 21.85 5.33 10.31
C LEU A 377 21.51 6.79 10.03
N ILE A 378 20.36 7.29 10.50
CA ILE A 378 20.03 8.70 10.35
C ILE A 378 20.97 9.56 11.19
N ASN A 379 21.27 9.16 12.44
CA ASN A 379 22.23 9.88 13.27
C ASN A 379 23.65 9.87 12.70
N LYS A 380 24.05 8.81 11.97
CA LYS A 380 25.41 8.66 11.43
C LYS A 380 25.59 9.27 10.04
N PHE A 381 24.60 9.12 9.16
CA PHE A 381 24.70 9.46 7.74
C PHE A 381 23.69 10.53 7.30
N GLY A 382 22.86 11.03 8.22
CA GLY A 382 21.78 11.96 7.91
C GLY A 382 20.63 11.30 7.16
N ILE A 383 19.90 12.09 6.35
CA ILE A 383 18.65 11.66 5.70
C ILE A 383 18.87 10.45 4.77
N ILE A 384 20.03 10.32 4.11
CA ILE A 384 20.33 9.15 3.26
C ILE A 384 20.39 7.85 4.08
N GLY A 385 20.73 7.95 5.37
CA GLY A 385 20.67 6.85 6.32
C GLY A 385 19.28 6.23 6.47
N ALA A 386 18.21 7.02 6.28
CA ALA A 386 16.83 6.52 6.28
C ALA A 386 16.55 5.61 5.07
N ALA A 387 17.02 6.00 3.89
CA ALA A 387 16.90 5.19 2.67
C ALA A 387 17.73 3.90 2.79
N GLN A 388 18.93 3.99 3.36
CA GLN A 388 19.79 2.84 3.66
C GLN A 388 19.13 1.89 4.66
N ALA A 389 18.53 2.41 5.73
CA ALA A 389 17.82 1.62 6.75
C ALA A 389 16.71 0.77 6.11
N THR A 390 15.88 1.39 5.27
CA THR A 390 14.80 0.69 4.54
C THR A 390 15.36 -0.38 3.61
N CYS A 391 16.42 -0.08 2.86
CA CYS A 391 17.09 -1.04 1.97
C CYS A 391 17.63 -2.26 2.72
N ILE A 392 18.38 -2.02 3.81
CA ILE A 392 18.96 -3.07 4.64
C ILE A 392 17.85 -3.89 5.33
N ALA A 393 16.79 -3.26 5.83
CA ALA A 393 15.67 -3.95 6.44
C ALA A 393 14.97 -4.92 5.46
N PHE A 394 14.69 -4.48 4.23
CA PHE A 394 14.11 -5.35 3.20
C PHE A 394 15.07 -6.43 2.72
N PHE A 395 16.36 -6.16 2.64
CA PHE A 395 17.36 -7.19 2.37
C PHE A 395 17.39 -8.27 3.44
N ILE A 396 17.44 -7.88 4.72
CA ILE A 396 17.42 -8.81 5.85
C ILE A 396 16.12 -9.61 5.87
N GLN A 397 14.97 -8.95 5.64
CA GLN A 397 13.68 -9.64 5.53
C GLN A 397 13.70 -10.72 4.44
N PHE A 398 14.22 -10.39 3.25
CA PHE A 398 14.37 -11.34 2.16
C PHE A 398 15.24 -12.54 2.58
N ILE A 399 16.42 -12.29 3.14
CA ILE A 399 17.37 -13.34 3.52
C ILE A 399 16.78 -14.26 4.61
N LEU A 400 16.20 -13.70 5.66
CA LEU A 400 15.61 -14.49 6.74
C LEU A 400 14.48 -15.38 6.23
N VAL A 401 13.58 -14.82 5.41
CA VAL A 401 12.47 -15.57 4.81
C VAL A 401 12.98 -16.62 3.83
N PHE A 402 14.06 -16.34 3.10
CA PHE A 402 14.72 -17.32 2.24
C PHE A 402 15.20 -18.54 3.01
N PHE A 403 15.97 -18.34 4.08
CA PHE A 403 16.47 -19.46 4.88
C PHE A 403 15.35 -20.27 5.54
N ILE A 404 14.33 -19.61 6.08
CA ILE A 404 13.19 -20.29 6.71
C ILE A 404 12.39 -21.08 5.66
N SER A 405 12.13 -20.46 4.50
CA SER A 405 11.39 -21.09 3.40
C SER A 405 12.13 -22.31 2.85
N VAL A 406 13.45 -22.23 2.67
CA VAL A 406 14.29 -23.37 2.24
C VAL A 406 14.19 -24.55 3.22
N ARG A 407 14.20 -24.27 4.54
CA ARG A 407 14.09 -25.31 5.57
C ARG A 407 12.71 -25.95 5.63
N LYS A 408 11.65 -25.14 5.50
CA LYS A 408 10.25 -25.59 5.59
C LYS A 408 9.74 -26.23 4.31
N PHE A 409 10.17 -25.72 3.16
CA PHE A 409 9.75 -26.16 1.84
C PHE A 409 10.99 -26.43 0.96
N PRO A 410 11.55 -27.65 1.02
CA PRO A 410 12.78 -28.00 0.30
C PRO A 410 12.59 -27.91 -1.22
N MET A 411 13.42 -27.07 -1.85
CA MET A 411 13.49 -26.89 -3.30
C MET A 411 14.95 -27.03 -3.76
N PRO A 412 15.19 -27.37 -5.04
CA PRO A 412 16.52 -27.61 -5.58
C PRO A 412 17.32 -26.30 -5.81
N TRP A 413 17.40 -25.42 -4.81
CA TRP A 413 18.06 -24.12 -4.87
C TRP A 413 19.52 -24.22 -5.34
N PHE A 414 20.27 -25.20 -4.81
CA PHE A 414 21.69 -25.39 -5.12
C PHE A 414 21.97 -26.38 -6.26
N SER A 415 21.03 -27.30 -6.56
CA SER A 415 21.20 -28.30 -7.64
C SER A 415 20.72 -27.81 -9.00
N SER A 416 19.98 -26.70 -9.06
CA SER A 416 19.52 -26.10 -10.31
C SER A 416 20.57 -25.25 -11.04
N ILE A 417 21.67 -24.88 -10.38
CA ILE A 417 22.71 -23.96 -10.89
C ILE A 417 23.75 -24.69 -11.77
N LYS A 418 23.70 -26.02 -11.88
CA LYS A 418 24.43 -26.72 -12.96
C LYS A 418 23.79 -26.37 -14.31
N ILE A 419 24.29 -25.28 -14.89
CA ILE A 419 24.23 -24.97 -16.30
C ILE A 419 25.03 -26.11 -16.96
N VAL A 420 24.29 -27.04 -17.58
CA VAL A 420 24.88 -27.94 -18.57
C VAL A 420 25.08 -27.13 -19.83
#